data_AF-A0A960Y991-F1
#
_entry.id   AF-A0A960Y991-F1
#
_cell.length_a   1.000
_cell.length_b   1.000
_cell.length_c   1.000
_cell.angle_alpha   90.00
_cell.angle_beta   90.00
_cell.angle_gamma   90.00
#
_symmetry.space_group_name_H-M   'P 1'
#
loop_
_entity.id
_entity.type
_entity.pdbx_description
1 polymer ?
#
loop_
_entity_poly.entity_id
_entity_poly.type
_entity_poly.pdbx_seq_one_letter_code
_entity_poly.pdbx_strand_id
1 'polypeptide(L)'
;HLIQVRGLDSKTVYIGALDDDEPHDVTVNEDDGVRLSWSSLGANVEKTVVIYLWFVRNGDDTTVDDFLAEFTEDSLDDTRKWWSEYLDQGAKLRTPDPKVNDLYEGLQITIANQIDEGSRAVSVMSRYTRAWLRDTYGALTFYLSVGRIEEAKAMLDYIYKYGLKYRTIRNSMPLDEDLGDVTEPENPAEFWSGADFMPGRNKAEAPGYLPLIYAKYYAATGDPALIEQRYEYLKAALTLQDRSPENLITFSGDETFRYPLMVTIPTLKEPHEDYYSANSSLLFVAGAEAMRTLADAVDDAEEVAFWDDLSAEMRQATDDYYWDGDHYAIMADRETLAPWPAPFEDVSTKPVYLDYLAWDDPNAATHVEHYMDQLLLEDGTLLSNRYLGQEKRSIVYDGMVPGLFLDNVAKLDHPSAEAAFNALDITATPSGNYAEVHKADHDIFSLTHAPSGRGAEEVTSRYRPWEGGDNGAALMQYLVGEQLDVNAGKLVVSPHLPNNWPWLDAFDLPAGMNEKFDLRLDREGNEYTLTLSTEDDVDLDVEWRVGQDGDWDVDVLEGNGLTVDRVIRRFDRTTAVLTGVTLNDAAPLTLTIAFEPRETK
;
A
#
# COMPACT_ATOMS: atom_id res chain seq x y z
N HIS A 1 34.60 4.77 1.46
CA HIS A 1 33.74 4.47 0.31
C HIS A 1 34.39 5.05 -0.94
N LEU A 2 34.60 4.23 -1.98
CA LEU A 2 35.11 4.68 -3.27
C LEU A 2 33.91 5.22 -4.06
N ILE A 3 33.78 6.54 -4.19
CA ILE A 3 32.68 7.17 -4.94
C ILE A 3 33.14 7.29 -6.38
N GLN A 4 32.71 6.38 -7.25
CA GLN A 4 32.94 6.48 -8.69
C GLN A 4 31.76 7.24 -9.32
N VAL A 5 31.94 8.54 -9.55
CA VAL A 5 31.00 9.35 -10.32
C VAL A 5 31.29 9.16 -11.80
N ARG A 6 30.30 8.73 -12.59
CA ARG A 6 30.40 8.76 -14.06
C ARG A 6 29.31 9.63 -14.66
N GLY A 7 29.74 10.49 -15.57
CA GLY A 7 28.95 11.49 -16.26
C GLY A 7 27.65 10.95 -16.83
N LEU A 8 26.56 11.54 -16.37
CA LEU A 8 25.44 11.85 -17.23
C LEU A 8 25.93 13.02 -18.10
N ASP A 9 25.73 12.99 -19.41
CA ASP A 9 26.26 13.96 -20.39
C ASP A 9 25.84 15.45 -20.14
N SER A 10 25.17 15.72 -19.01
CA SER A 10 24.61 17.00 -18.60
C SER A 10 24.88 17.40 -17.14
N LYS A 11 25.70 16.68 -16.35
CA LYS A 11 25.93 17.04 -14.93
C LYS A 11 27.41 17.05 -14.53
N THR A 12 27.81 18.10 -13.81
CA THR A 12 29.11 18.19 -13.13
C THR A 12 28.94 17.83 -11.66
N VAL A 13 29.90 17.09 -11.08
CA VAL A 13 29.89 16.74 -9.66
C VAL A 13 31.07 17.38 -8.96
N TYR A 14 30.79 18.08 -7.87
CA TYR A 14 31.78 18.72 -7.02
C TYR A 14 31.90 17.95 -5.70
N ILE A 15 33.13 17.79 -5.22
CA ILE A 15 33.45 17.21 -3.92
C ILE A 15 34.36 18.20 -3.19
N GLY A 16 33.96 18.63 -2.00
CA GLY A 16 34.72 19.55 -1.17
C GLY A 16 34.59 19.28 0.32
N ALA A 17 35.32 20.06 1.12
CA ALA A 17 35.29 19.99 2.58
C ALA A 17 35.37 21.38 3.20
N LEU A 18 34.63 21.62 4.29
CA LEU A 18 34.67 22.85 5.09
C LEU A 18 35.26 22.57 6.49
N ASP A 19 36.04 23.50 7.02
CA ASP A 19 36.53 23.58 8.42
C ASP A 19 36.33 25.03 8.88
N ASP A 20 36.03 25.24 10.17
CA ASP A 20 35.64 26.54 10.73
C ASP A 20 36.77 27.59 10.69
N ASP A 21 38.03 27.18 10.47
CA ASP A 21 39.18 28.06 10.68
C ASP A 21 40.19 28.22 9.52
N GLU A 22 40.34 27.31 8.54
CA GLU A 22 41.23 27.50 7.37
C GLU A 22 40.84 26.61 6.16
N PRO A 23 41.02 27.07 4.91
CA PRO A 23 40.86 26.23 3.71
C PRO A 23 41.96 25.17 3.64
N HIS A 24 41.58 23.88 3.67
CA HIS A 24 42.51 22.76 3.47
C HIS A 24 42.66 22.40 2.00
N ASP A 25 43.83 21.88 1.63
CA ASP A 25 44.06 21.27 0.32
C ASP A 25 43.26 19.96 0.19
N VAL A 26 42.00 20.04 -0.24
CA VAL A 26 41.23 18.88 -0.66
C VAL A 26 41.83 18.40 -1.98
N THR A 27 42.63 17.34 -1.92
CA THR A 27 43.15 16.70 -3.14
C THR A 27 42.19 15.60 -3.56
N VAL A 28 41.47 15.82 -4.65
CA VAL A 28 40.67 14.79 -5.32
C VAL A 28 41.59 14.07 -6.31
N ASN A 29 41.94 12.82 -6.02
CA ASN A 29 42.66 11.96 -6.94
C ASN A 29 41.72 10.86 -7.46
N GLU A 30 41.59 10.75 -8.78
CA GLU A 30 40.71 9.80 -9.47
C GLU A 30 40.93 8.34 -9.03
N ASP A 31 42.14 7.98 -8.60
CA ASP A 31 42.51 6.61 -8.21
C ASP A 31 42.49 6.37 -6.67
N ASP A 32 42.57 7.43 -5.84
CA ASP A 32 42.86 7.32 -4.40
C ASP A 32 41.75 7.84 -3.47
N GLY A 33 40.67 8.41 -4.03
CA GLY A 33 39.56 9.00 -3.27
C GLY A 33 39.89 10.40 -2.70
N VAL A 34 39.00 10.91 -1.84
CA VAL A 34 39.15 12.21 -1.16
C VAL A 34 40.10 12.03 0.04
N ARG A 35 41.22 12.77 0.07
CA ARG A 35 42.12 12.79 1.23
C ARG A 35 42.06 14.15 1.92
N LEU A 36 41.85 14.11 3.23
CA LEU A 36 41.93 15.26 4.12
C LEU A 36 43.20 15.13 4.96
N SER A 37 44.14 16.08 4.82
CA SER A 37 45.36 16.11 5.63
C SER A 37 45.21 17.11 6.77
N TRP A 38 45.41 16.64 8.01
CA TRP A 38 45.26 17.46 9.20
C TRP A 38 46.65 17.76 9.78
N SER A 39 46.88 19.02 10.18
CA SER A 39 47.97 19.31 11.11
C SER A 39 47.67 18.66 12.47
N SER A 40 48.69 18.41 13.28
CA SER A 40 48.53 17.68 14.55
C SER A 40 47.44 18.29 15.44
N LEU A 41 46.36 17.54 15.68
CA LEU A 41 45.32 17.90 16.66
C LEU A 41 45.92 17.94 18.07
N GLY A 42 45.73 19.06 18.76
CA GLY A 42 46.05 19.15 20.18
C GLY A 42 45.19 18.18 21.01
N ALA A 43 45.66 17.81 22.20
CA ALA A 43 44.84 17.03 23.13
C ALA A 43 43.56 17.80 23.48
N ASN A 44 42.41 17.13 23.40
CA ASN A 44 41.06 17.69 23.66
C ASN A 44 40.62 18.80 22.69
N VAL A 45 41.18 18.87 21.49
CA VAL A 45 40.65 19.70 20.41
C VAL A 45 39.74 18.85 19.54
N GLU A 46 38.49 19.26 19.42
CA GLU A 46 37.52 18.72 18.46
C GLU A 46 37.53 19.60 17.20
N LYS A 47 37.41 18.97 16.04
CA LYS A 47 37.24 19.65 14.76
C LYS A 47 36.19 18.92 13.96
N THR A 48 35.28 19.67 13.36
CA THR A 48 34.24 19.17 12.48
C THR A 48 34.65 19.41 11.04
N VAL A 49 34.45 18.41 10.18
CA VAL A 49 34.61 18.60 8.74
C VAL A 49 33.32 18.18 8.06
N VAL A 50 32.75 19.08 7.27
CA VAL A 50 31.59 18.80 6.43
C VAL A 50 32.08 18.39 5.05
N ILE A 51 31.75 17.18 4.61
CA ILE A 51 32.01 16.71 3.24
C ILE A 51 30.69 16.72 2.48
N TYR A 52 30.65 17.37 1.33
CA TYR A 52 29.46 17.44 0.49
C TYR A 52 29.67 16.80 -0.88
N LEU A 53 28.57 16.32 -1.46
CA LEU A 53 28.47 15.85 -2.83
C LEU A 53 27.36 16.62 -3.52
N TRP A 54 27.70 17.40 -4.54
CA TRP A 54 26.73 18.27 -5.19
C TRP A 54 26.68 18.03 -6.70
N PHE A 55 25.46 17.97 -7.24
CA PHE A 55 25.18 17.67 -8.64
C PHE A 55 24.60 18.91 -9.33
N VAL A 56 25.34 19.51 -10.26
CA VAL A 56 24.92 20.71 -10.99
C VAL A 56 24.52 20.33 -12.41
N ARG A 57 23.36 20.77 -12.87
CA ARG A 57 22.95 20.61 -14.28
C ARG A 57 23.74 21.59 -15.14
N ASN A 58 24.21 21.14 -16.31
CA ASN A 58 24.90 21.99 -17.26
C ASN A 58 24.01 23.17 -17.67
N GLY A 59 24.49 24.40 -17.44
CA GLY A 59 23.76 25.64 -17.71
C GLY A 59 23.09 26.26 -16.48
N ASP A 60 23.22 25.64 -15.32
CA ASP A 60 22.95 26.27 -14.03
C ASP A 60 24.16 27.15 -13.64
N ASP A 61 23.90 28.43 -13.35
CA ASP A 61 24.93 29.40 -12.97
C ASP A 61 25.26 29.35 -11.46
N THR A 62 24.55 28.50 -10.70
CA THR A 62 24.81 28.30 -9.27
C THR A 62 26.23 27.80 -9.05
N THR A 63 26.98 28.49 -8.19
CA THR A 63 28.36 28.16 -7.84
C THR A 63 28.43 27.34 -6.55
N VAL A 64 29.57 26.69 -6.32
CA VAL A 64 29.82 25.98 -5.05
C VAL A 64 29.74 26.97 -3.88
N ASP A 65 30.20 28.20 -4.07
CA ASP A 65 30.12 29.24 -3.05
C ASP A 65 28.67 29.63 -2.73
N ASP A 66 27.77 29.61 -3.73
CA ASP A 66 26.33 29.81 -3.52
C ASP A 66 25.73 28.66 -2.70
N PHE A 67 26.04 27.40 -3.06
CA PHE A 67 25.60 26.24 -2.28
C PHE A 67 26.13 26.26 -0.83
N LEU A 68 27.41 26.60 -0.62
CA LEU A 68 27.99 26.67 0.72
C LEU A 68 27.51 27.88 1.52
N ALA A 69 27.05 28.94 0.87
CA ALA A 69 26.38 30.04 1.54
C ALA A 69 24.97 29.67 2.02
N GLU A 70 24.32 28.72 1.35
CA GLU A 70 23.00 28.18 1.73
C GLU A 70 23.09 27.01 2.73
N PHE A 71 24.14 26.19 2.65
CA PHE A 71 24.38 25.08 3.57
C PHE A 71 25.07 25.55 4.86
N THR A 72 24.27 25.80 5.89
CA THR A 72 24.73 26.20 7.24
C THR A 72 24.65 25.02 8.21
N GLU A 73 25.21 25.15 9.42
CA GLU A 73 24.94 24.18 10.50
C GLU A 73 23.43 24.03 10.77
N ASP A 74 22.66 25.12 10.57
CA ASP A 74 21.21 25.14 10.73
C ASP A 74 20.48 24.27 9.69
N SER A 75 21.09 23.93 8.55
CA SER A 75 20.46 23.11 7.51
C SER A 75 20.05 21.71 7.99
N LEU A 76 20.78 21.14 8.96
CA LEU A 76 20.39 19.86 9.57
C LEU A 76 19.16 20.01 10.48
N ASP A 77 19.07 21.11 11.20
CA ASP A 77 17.94 21.39 12.08
C ASP A 77 16.70 21.78 11.26
N ASP A 78 16.86 22.52 10.17
CA ASP A 78 15.81 22.79 9.19
C ASP A 78 15.30 21.49 8.55
N THR A 79 16.20 20.57 8.20
CA THR A 79 15.81 19.24 7.67
C THR A 79 15.03 18.43 8.70
N ARG A 80 15.48 18.40 9.96
CA ARG A 80 14.76 17.72 11.06
C ARG A 80 13.40 18.34 11.30
N LYS A 81 13.33 19.67 11.32
CA LYS A 81 12.09 20.42 11.48
C LYS A 81 11.13 20.12 10.34
N TRP A 82 11.59 20.12 9.10
CA TRP A 82 10.77 19.77 7.94
C TRP A 82 10.20 18.35 8.07
N TRP A 83 11.00 17.36 8.47
CA TRP A 83 10.49 16.00 8.68
C TRP A 83 9.52 15.91 9.85
N SER A 84 9.74 16.64 10.94
CA SER A 84 8.79 16.71 12.05
C SER A 84 7.46 17.33 11.59
N GLU A 85 7.51 18.46 10.90
CA GLU A 85 6.33 19.14 10.35
C GLU A 85 5.63 18.29 9.29
N TYR A 86 6.40 17.53 8.49
CA TYR A 86 5.87 16.55 7.58
C TYR A 86 5.09 15.51 8.37
N LEU A 87 5.72 14.76 9.28
CA LEU A 87 5.09 13.69 10.07
C LEU A 87 3.88 14.17 10.87
N ASP A 88 3.90 15.41 11.37
CA ASP A 88 2.81 16.01 12.16
C ASP A 88 1.49 16.21 11.38
N GLN A 89 1.51 16.19 10.05
CA GLN A 89 0.30 16.37 9.24
C GLN A 89 -0.56 15.10 9.15
N GLY A 90 0.03 13.92 9.31
CA GLY A 90 -0.65 12.64 9.22
C GLY A 90 -0.95 12.00 10.57
N ALA A 91 -1.59 10.83 10.53
CA ALA A 91 -1.88 10.04 11.71
C ALA A 91 -0.60 9.64 12.47
N LYS A 92 -0.71 9.50 13.79
CA LYS A 92 0.40 9.10 14.68
C LYS A 92 0.03 7.85 15.43
N LEU A 93 0.97 6.93 15.54
CA LEU A 93 0.81 5.73 16.36
C LEU A 93 1.72 5.80 17.58
N ARG A 94 1.16 5.42 18.72
CA ARG A 94 1.92 5.15 19.94
C ARG A 94 1.52 3.79 20.47
N THR A 95 2.51 2.92 20.56
CA THR A 95 2.36 1.56 21.09
C THR A 95 3.38 1.29 22.21
N PRO A 96 3.17 0.23 23.01
CA PRO A 96 4.17 -0.26 23.96
C PRO A 96 5.47 -0.75 23.29
N ASP A 97 5.45 -1.07 22.00
CA ASP A 97 6.62 -1.55 21.25
C ASP A 97 7.25 -0.41 20.43
N PRO A 98 8.43 0.11 20.84
CA PRO A 98 9.08 1.18 20.10
C PRO A 98 9.44 0.79 18.66
N LYS A 99 9.68 -0.50 18.37
CA LYS A 99 9.98 -0.93 16.99
C LYS A 99 8.81 -0.67 16.04
N VAL A 100 7.58 -0.88 16.51
CA VAL A 100 6.39 -0.69 15.69
C VAL A 100 6.17 0.80 15.43
N ASN A 101 6.44 1.64 16.44
CA ASN A 101 6.40 3.09 16.28
C ASN A 101 7.46 3.55 15.25
N ASP A 102 8.69 3.04 15.36
CA ASP A 102 9.80 3.35 14.44
C ASP A 102 9.53 2.85 13.00
N LEU A 103 8.96 1.64 12.86
CA LEU A 103 8.58 1.08 11.56
C LEU A 103 7.50 1.93 10.89
N TYR A 104 6.46 2.31 11.63
CA TYR A 104 5.38 3.15 11.14
C TYR A 104 5.88 4.52 10.66
N GLU A 105 6.69 5.21 11.48
CA GLU A 105 7.30 6.49 11.11
C GLU A 105 8.25 6.32 9.90
N GLY A 106 9.09 5.27 9.94
CA GLY A 106 10.02 4.94 8.88
C GLY A 106 9.35 4.66 7.53
N LEU A 107 8.16 4.04 7.53
CA LEU A 107 7.35 3.81 6.33
C LEU A 107 6.83 5.13 5.74
N GLN A 108 6.33 6.06 6.57
CA GLN A 108 5.91 7.39 6.11
C GLN A 108 7.06 8.14 5.45
N ILE A 109 8.24 8.14 6.08
CA ILE A 109 9.46 8.77 5.54
C ILE A 109 9.90 8.09 4.25
N THR A 110 9.90 6.76 4.22
CA THR A 110 10.34 5.97 3.06
C THR A 110 9.48 6.23 1.82
N ILE A 111 8.16 6.30 1.98
CA ILE A 111 7.26 6.56 0.85
C ILE A 111 7.35 8.04 0.45
N ALA A 112 7.50 8.96 1.41
CA ALA A 112 7.67 10.38 1.11
C ALA A 112 8.92 10.65 0.26
N ASN A 113 10.03 9.96 0.55
CA ASN A 113 11.27 10.04 -0.24
C ASN A 113 11.13 9.47 -1.67
N GLN A 114 10.03 8.77 -1.97
CA GLN A 114 9.72 8.22 -3.29
C GLN A 114 8.82 9.15 -4.12
N ILE A 115 8.40 10.28 -3.55
CA ILE A 115 7.63 11.31 -4.26
C ILE A 115 8.58 12.27 -4.98
N ASP A 116 8.40 12.41 -6.29
CA ASP A 116 9.12 13.43 -7.05
C ASP A 116 8.54 14.83 -6.75
N GLU A 117 9.41 15.79 -6.41
CA GLU A 117 9.00 17.13 -5.99
C GLU A 117 8.21 17.87 -7.07
N GLY A 118 8.62 17.75 -8.33
CA GLY A 118 8.02 18.48 -9.45
C GLY A 118 6.67 17.91 -9.89
N SER A 119 6.61 16.60 -10.11
CA SER A 119 5.39 15.91 -10.55
C SER A 119 4.43 15.55 -9.42
N ARG A 120 4.93 15.46 -8.19
CA ARG A 120 4.23 14.89 -7.03
C ARG A 120 3.82 13.42 -7.22
N ALA A 121 4.38 12.76 -8.24
CA ALA A 121 4.12 11.36 -8.50
C ALA A 121 5.04 10.49 -7.64
N VAL A 122 4.51 9.36 -7.19
CA VAL A 122 5.31 8.36 -6.48
C VAL A 122 6.06 7.47 -7.48
N SER A 123 7.32 7.16 -7.20
CA SER A 123 8.21 6.41 -8.08
C SER A 123 9.02 5.36 -7.34
N VAL A 124 9.36 4.31 -8.07
CA VAL A 124 10.44 3.39 -7.71
C VAL A 124 11.77 4.14 -7.70
N MET A 125 12.55 4.05 -6.62
CA MET A 125 13.86 4.72 -6.51
C MET A 125 15.00 3.95 -7.14
N SER A 126 14.91 2.61 -7.17
CA SER A 126 15.91 1.74 -7.77
C SER A 126 15.31 0.98 -8.95
N ARG A 127 15.96 1.06 -10.12
CA ARG A 127 15.47 0.54 -11.41
C ARG A 127 14.15 1.12 -11.90
N TYR A 128 14.04 1.18 -13.23
CA TYR A 128 12.81 1.50 -13.95
C TYR A 128 12.01 2.68 -13.34
N THR A 129 12.75 3.69 -12.86
CA THR A 129 12.29 4.91 -12.17
C THR A 129 11.28 5.66 -13.02
N ARG A 130 10.02 5.49 -12.67
CA ARG A 130 8.82 5.98 -13.34
C ARG A 130 7.70 5.97 -12.31
N ALA A 131 6.66 6.76 -12.56
CA ALA A 131 5.38 6.55 -11.87
C ALA A 131 4.69 5.34 -12.51
N TRP A 132 4.37 4.33 -11.72
CA TRP A 132 3.66 3.13 -12.17
C TRP A 132 2.26 3.13 -11.57
N LEU A 133 1.24 2.89 -12.40
CA LEU A 133 -0.16 2.93 -11.97
C LEU A 133 -0.42 2.09 -10.73
N ARG A 134 0.10 0.86 -10.75
CA ARG A 134 -0.13 -0.10 -9.69
C ARG A 134 0.72 0.19 -8.44
N ASP A 135 1.93 0.71 -8.62
CA ASP A 135 2.78 1.11 -7.48
C ASP A 135 2.18 2.31 -6.73
N THR A 136 1.43 3.16 -7.43
CA THR A 136 0.64 4.22 -6.81
C THR A 136 -0.47 3.66 -5.91
N TYR A 137 -1.00 2.45 -6.18
CA TYR A 137 -2.05 1.85 -5.35
C TYR A 137 -1.63 1.64 -3.90
N GLY A 138 -0.49 0.98 -3.67
CA GLY A 138 0.00 0.72 -2.33
C GLY A 138 0.27 2.02 -1.55
N ALA A 139 1.03 2.94 -2.15
CA ALA A 139 1.37 4.21 -1.52
C ALA A 139 0.13 5.07 -1.21
N LEU A 140 -0.81 5.16 -2.15
CA LEU A 140 -2.02 5.93 -1.97
C LEU A 140 -2.93 5.33 -0.90
N THR A 141 -3.09 4.01 -0.89
CA THR A 141 -3.90 3.33 0.13
C THR A 141 -3.37 3.62 1.54
N PHE A 142 -2.05 3.57 1.73
CA PHE A 142 -1.43 3.94 3.00
C PHE A 142 -1.61 5.43 3.32
N TYR A 143 -1.45 6.31 2.34
CA TYR A 143 -1.63 7.75 2.55
C TYR A 143 -3.06 8.12 2.92
N LEU A 144 -4.06 7.47 2.32
CA LEU A 144 -5.43 7.63 2.76
C LEU A 144 -5.60 7.17 4.21
N SER A 145 -5.03 6.03 4.62
CA SER A 145 -5.16 5.53 6.00
C SER A 145 -4.41 6.34 7.06
N VAL A 146 -3.52 7.24 6.65
CA VAL A 146 -2.81 8.16 7.55
C VAL A 146 -3.19 9.62 7.36
N GLY A 147 -4.30 9.90 6.65
CA GLY A 147 -4.83 11.26 6.48
C GLY A 147 -4.03 12.18 5.53
N ARG A 148 -3.21 11.61 4.65
CA ARG A 148 -2.40 12.31 3.63
C ARG A 148 -3.17 12.52 2.33
N ILE A 149 -4.32 13.18 2.46
CA ILE A 149 -5.28 13.32 1.39
C ILE A 149 -4.73 14.17 0.23
N GLU A 150 -3.95 15.20 0.53
CA GLU A 150 -3.35 16.06 -0.49
C GLU A 150 -2.30 15.32 -1.32
N GLU A 151 -1.45 14.50 -0.70
CA GLU A 151 -0.48 13.66 -1.39
C GLU A 151 -1.18 12.62 -2.26
N ALA A 152 -2.21 11.95 -1.74
CA ALA A 152 -3.03 11.00 -2.51
C ALA A 152 -3.65 11.68 -3.75
N LYS A 153 -4.24 12.86 -3.57
CA LYS A 153 -4.84 13.64 -4.67
C LYS A 153 -3.79 14.05 -5.71
N ALA A 154 -2.61 14.48 -5.28
CA ALA A 154 -1.55 14.92 -6.18
C ALA A 154 -1.05 13.78 -7.09
N MET A 155 -0.92 12.56 -6.55
CA MET A 155 -0.59 11.37 -7.34
C MET A 155 -1.66 11.07 -8.40
N LEU A 156 -2.94 11.16 -8.02
CA LEU A 156 -4.08 10.97 -8.92
C LEU A 156 -4.13 12.01 -10.03
N ASP A 157 -3.92 13.28 -9.68
CA ASP A 157 -3.89 14.39 -10.63
C ASP A 157 -2.76 14.24 -11.64
N TYR A 158 -1.58 13.81 -11.20
CA TYR A 158 -0.46 13.57 -12.09
C TYR A 158 -0.78 12.48 -13.12
N ILE A 159 -1.28 11.32 -12.66
CA ILE A 159 -1.65 10.19 -13.53
C ILE A 159 -2.68 10.64 -14.57
N TYR A 160 -3.73 11.33 -14.14
CA TYR A 160 -4.79 11.79 -15.01
C TYR A 160 -4.32 12.82 -16.03
N LYS A 161 -3.59 13.86 -15.59
CA LYS A 161 -3.08 14.91 -16.47
C LYS A 161 -2.10 14.37 -17.49
N TYR A 162 -1.27 13.38 -17.12
CA TYR A 162 -0.43 12.69 -18.08
C TYR A 162 -1.29 12.00 -19.16
N GLY A 163 -2.34 11.30 -18.74
CA GLY A 163 -3.29 10.67 -19.66
C GLY A 163 -3.97 11.65 -20.60
N LEU A 164 -4.34 12.84 -20.12
CA LEU A 164 -4.90 13.92 -20.93
C LEU A 164 -3.91 14.43 -21.98
N LYS A 165 -2.67 14.74 -21.57
CA LYS A 165 -1.64 15.28 -22.47
C LYS A 165 -1.35 14.35 -23.65
N TYR A 166 -1.33 13.05 -23.39
CA TYR A 166 -0.93 12.03 -24.37
C TYR A 166 -2.08 11.19 -24.93
N ARG A 167 -3.33 11.47 -24.51
CA ARG A 167 -4.54 10.70 -24.83
C ARG A 167 -4.33 9.20 -24.65
N THR A 168 -3.95 8.80 -23.44
CA THR A 168 -3.54 7.42 -23.16
C THR A 168 -3.80 6.98 -21.72
N ILE A 169 -3.98 5.69 -21.52
CA ILE A 169 -4.00 5.02 -20.22
C ILE A 169 -2.85 4.00 -20.24
N ARG A 170 -1.73 4.33 -19.57
CA ARG A 170 -0.47 3.56 -19.63
C ARG A 170 -0.10 2.99 -18.28
N ASN A 171 0.59 1.85 -18.29
CA ASN A 171 1.12 1.24 -17.07
C ASN A 171 2.15 2.13 -16.34
N SER A 172 2.93 2.93 -17.06
CA SER A 172 3.94 3.82 -16.44
C SER A 172 4.28 5.10 -17.18
N MET A 173 4.64 6.13 -16.39
CA MET A 173 4.85 7.51 -16.83
C MET A 173 6.21 8.06 -16.38
N PRO A 174 6.89 8.89 -17.20
CA PRO A 174 8.14 9.55 -16.83
C PRO A 174 7.86 10.75 -15.91
N LEU A 175 8.62 10.89 -14.82
CA LEU A 175 8.35 11.86 -13.73
C LEU A 175 8.58 13.32 -14.11
N ASP A 176 9.37 13.61 -15.15
CA ASP A 176 9.84 14.95 -15.50
C ASP A 176 8.95 15.68 -16.53
N GLU A 177 7.67 15.33 -16.58
CA GLU A 177 6.71 15.88 -17.52
C GLU A 177 6.09 17.17 -17.03
N ASP A 178 6.15 18.21 -17.86
CA ASP A 178 5.38 19.44 -17.63
C ASP A 178 3.91 19.20 -17.99
N LEU A 179 3.05 19.28 -16.98
CA LEU A 179 1.61 19.07 -17.06
C LEU A 179 0.81 20.32 -16.64
N GLY A 180 1.47 21.48 -16.47
CA GLY A 180 0.86 22.71 -15.92
C GLY A 180 -0.27 23.28 -16.79
N ASP A 181 -0.12 23.18 -18.11
CA ASP A 181 -1.06 23.74 -19.10
C ASP A 181 -2.06 22.71 -19.66
N VAL A 182 -2.15 21.52 -19.06
CA VAL A 182 -3.07 20.47 -19.52
C VAL A 182 -4.50 20.83 -19.12
N THR A 183 -5.42 20.81 -20.09
CA THR A 183 -6.83 21.18 -19.92
C THR A 183 -7.76 20.02 -20.24
N GLU A 184 -8.96 20.06 -19.69
CA GLU A 184 -10.00 19.06 -19.95
C GLU A 184 -10.45 19.09 -21.42
N PRO A 185 -10.76 17.92 -22.01
CA PRO A 185 -11.30 17.85 -23.36
C PRO A 185 -12.76 18.34 -23.38
N GLU A 186 -13.18 18.95 -24.50
CA GLU A 186 -14.58 19.40 -24.68
C GLU A 186 -15.59 18.24 -24.62
N ASN A 187 -15.19 17.04 -25.05
CA ASN A 187 -16.00 15.83 -25.00
C ASN A 187 -15.19 14.69 -24.34
N PRO A 188 -15.22 14.56 -23.00
CA PRO A 188 -14.46 13.55 -22.28
C PRO A 188 -14.78 12.11 -22.70
N ALA A 189 -16.04 11.78 -22.95
CA ALA A 189 -16.45 10.44 -23.34
C ALA A 189 -15.79 10.00 -24.66
N GLU A 190 -15.86 10.83 -25.70
CA GLU A 190 -15.21 10.56 -27.00
C GLU A 190 -13.67 10.58 -26.90
N PHE A 191 -13.14 11.47 -26.06
CA PHE A 191 -11.70 11.56 -25.84
C PHE A 191 -11.14 10.26 -25.28
N TRP A 192 -11.72 9.78 -24.17
CA TRP A 192 -11.25 8.61 -23.42
C TRP A 192 -11.61 7.30 -24.09
N SER A 193 -12.77 7.17 -24.73
CA SER A 193 -13.13 5.97 -25.50
C SER A 193 -12.17 5.70 -26.67
N GLY A 194 -11.46 6.74 -27.14
CA GLY A 194 -10.46 6.65 -28.20
C GLY A 194 -9.01 6.74 -27.72
N ALA A 195 -8.75 6.61 -26.41
CA ALA A 195 -7.40 6.67 -25.86
C ALA A 195 -6.56 5.44 -26.24
N ASP A 196 -5.26 5.64 -26.40
CA ASP A 196 -4.32 4.52 -26.50
C ASP A 196 -4.22 3.79 -25.16
N PHE A 197 -4.44 2.48 -25.14
CA PHE A 197 -4.63 1.71 -23.91
C PHE A 197 -3.54 0.65 -23.76
N MET A 198 -2.81 0.71 -22.65
CA MET A 198 -1.72 -0.21 -22.30
C MET A 198 -0.70 -0.44 -23.43
N PRO A 199 -0.12 0.62 -24.04
CA PRO A 199 0.80 0.47 -25.16
C PRO A 199 2.02 -0.38 -24.79
N GLY A 200 2.26 -1.44 -25.57
CA GLY A 200 3.37 -2.38 -25.37
C GLY A 200 3.09 -3.48 -24.33
N ARG A 201 1.83 -3.62 -23.88
CA ARG A 201 1.36 -4.62 -22.93
C ARG A 201 0.03 -5.22 -23.40
N ASN A 202 -0.39 -6.32 -22.76
CA ASN A 202 -1.76 -6.80 -22.94
C ASN A 202 -2.73 -5.84 -22.24
N LYS A 203 -3.92 -5.68 -22.82
CA LYS A 203 -4.97 -4.81 -22.28
C LYS A 203 -5.69 -5.48 -21.10
N ALA A 204 -5.00 -5.54 -19.97
CA ALA A 204 -5.47 -6.24 -18.77
C ALA A 204 -5.50 -5.31 -17.56
N GLU A 205 -5.07 -5.79 -16.40
CA GLU A 205 -5.53 -5.34 -15.08
C GLU A 205 -4.99 -4.00 -14.61
N ALA A 206 -3.80 -3.58 -15.04
CA ALA A 206 -3.11 -2.45 -14.40
C ALA A 206 -3.97 -1.16 -14.30
N PRO A 207 -4.75 -0.77 -15.31
CA PRO A 207 -5.67 0.36 -15.19
C PRO A 207 -6.91 0.11 -14.32
N GLY A 208 -7.28 -1.14 -14.04
CA GLY A 208 -8.39 -1.49 -13.15
C GLY A 208 -8.20 -1.04 -11.69
N TYR A 209 -6.97 -0.75 -11.27
CA TYR A 209 -6.69 -0.13 -9.98
C TYR A 209 -7.19 1.32 -9.88
N LEU A 210 -7.41 2.02 -11.01
CA LEU A 210 -7.83 3.41 -11.01
C LEU A 210 -9.23 3.59 -10.39
N PRO A 211 -10.30 2.91 -10.87
CA PRO A 211 -11.60 2.97 -10.20
C PRO A 211 -11.53 2.66 -8.70
N LEU A 212 -10.76 1.66 -8.29
CA LEU A 212 -10.61 1.28 -6.88
C LEU A 212 -10.01 2.41 -6.03
N ILE A 213 -8.91 3.00 -6.50
CA ILE A 213 -8.26 4.11 -5.80
C ILE A 213 -9.18 5.32 -5.72
N TYR A 214 -9.88 5.66 -6.80
CA TYR A 214 -10.79 6.80 -6.81
C TYR A 214 -12.00 6.55 -5.90
N ALA A 215 -12.51 5.32 -5.82
CA ALA A 215 -13.53 4.95 -4.85
C ALA A 215 -13.04 5.06 -3.41
N LYS A 216 -11.81 4.62 -3.10
CA LYS A 216 -11.20 4.81 -1.77
C LYS A 216 -11.01 6.29 -1.43
N TYR A 217 -10.53 7.10 -2.39
CA TYR A 217 -10.41 8.54 -2.22
C TYR A 217 -11.77 9.19 -1.97
N TYR A 218 -12.80 8.81 -2.74
CA TYR A 218 -14.15 9.30 -2.58
C TYR A 218 -14.76 8.91 -1.23
N ALA A 219 -14.56 7.67 -0.77
CA ALA A 219 -15.00 7.22 0.55
C ALA A 219 -14.31 7.99 1.69
N ALA A 220 -13.04 8.35 1.52
CA ALA A 220 -12.31 9.12 2.54
C ALA A 220 -12.65 10.62 2.56
N THR A 221 -13.03 11.20 1.41
CA THR A 221 -13.11 12.67 1.25
C THR A 221 -14.50 13.21 0.96
N GLY A 222 -15.37 12.38 0.40
CA GLY A 222 -16.69 12.79 -0.08
C GLY A 222 -16.64 13.85 -1.17
N ASP A 223 -15.61 13.85 -2.03
CA ASP A 223 -15.45 14.81 -3.14
C ASP A 223 -16.07 14.28 -4.46
N PRO A 224 -17.38 14.51 -4.73
CA PRO A 224 -18.00 14.09 -5.98
C PRO A 224 -17.51 14.90 -7.18
N ALA A 225 -16.99 16.12 -6.97
CA ALA A 225 -16.56 16.98 -8.06
C ALA A 225 -15.31 16.42 -8.74
N LEU A 226 -14.38 15.85 -7.96
CA LEU A 226 -13.26 15.11 -8.53
C LEU A 226 -13.75 13.87 -9.31
N ILE A 227 -14.77 13.16 -8.82
CA ILE A 227 -15.30 11.98 -9.51
C ILE A 227 -15.98 12.37 -10.82
N GLU A 228 -16.83 13.39 -10.81
CA GLU A 228 -17.51 13.92 -12.01
C GLU A 228 -16.48 14.30 -13.09
N GLN A 229 -15.40 14.99 -12.70
CA GLN A 229 -14.35 15.39 -13.62
C GLN A 229 -13.62 14.19 -14.25
N ARG A 230 -13.53 13.06 -13.53
CA ARG A 230 -12.67 11.92 -13.90
C ARG A 230 -13.46 10.72 -14.40
N TYR A 231 -14.78 10.76 -14.35
CA TYR A 231 -15.65 9.61 -14.58
C TYR A 231 -15.34 8.85 -15.89
N GLU A 232 -15.28 9.57 -17.01
CA GLU A 232 -15.04 8.96 -18.33
C GLU A 232 -13.65 8.32 -18.47
N TYR A 233 -12.65 8.85 -17.76
CA TYR A 233 -11.32 8.25 -17.68
C TYR A 233 -11.34 6.92 -16.92
N LEU A 234 -12.06 6.88 -15.79
CA LEU A 234 -12.18 5.69 -14.95
C LEU A 234 -13.01 4.61 -15.65
N LYS A 235 -14.09 4.99 -16.33
CA LYS A 235 -14.86 4.11 -17.21
C LYS A 235 -13.97 3.48 -18.28
N ALA A 236 -13.19 4.30 -19.00
CA ALA A 236 -12.26 3.81 -20.01
C ALA A 236 -11.18 2.88 -19.44
N ALA A 237 -10.75 3.08 -18.18
CA ALA A 237 -9.77 2.23 -17.52
C ALA A 237 -10.23 0.77 -17.35
N LEU A 238 -11.55 0.51 -17.33
CA LEU A 238 -12.12 -0.84 -17.34
C LEU A 238 -12.59 -1.26 -18.74
N THR A 239 -13.40 -0.44 -19.41
CA THR A 239 -14.09 -0.89 -20.63
C THR A 239 -13.17 -1.12 -21.83
N LEU A 240 -11.93 -0.61 -21.78
CA LEU A 240 -10.91 -0.85 -22.81
C LEU A 240 -10.05 -2.10 -22.57
N GLN A 241 -10.24 -2.81 -21.45
CA GLN A 241 -9.57 -4.09 -21.21
C GLN A 241 -10.12 -5.18 -22.15
N ASP A 242 -9.24 -6.06 -22.62
CA ASP A 242 -9.59 -7.18 -23.46
C ASP A 242 -10.18 -8.31 -22.61
N ARG A 243 -11.39 -8.76 -22.99
CA ARG A 243 -12.11 -9.87 -22.37
C ARG A 243 -12.24 -11.02 -23.35
N SER A 244 -12.12 -12.25 -22.86
CA SER A 244 -12.44 -13.44 -23.66
C SER A 244 -13.96 -13.54 -23.91
N PRO A 245 -14.42 -14.40 -24.83
CA PRO A 245 -15.85 -14.71 -24.98
C PRO A 245 -16.52 -15.23 -23.70
N GLU A 246 -15.72 -15.81 -22.80
CA GLU A 246 -16.11 -16.31 -21.47
C GLU A 246 -15.93 -15.24 -20.38
N ASN A 247 -15.65 -13.99 -20.74
CA ASN A 247 -15.41 -12.87 -19.82
C ASN A 247 -14.19 -13.05 -18.91
N LEU A 248 -13.19 -13.81 -19.32
CA LEU A 248 -11.92 -13.96 -18.58
C LEU A 248 -10.88 -12.95 -19.07
N ILE A 249 -10.03 -12.48 -18.16
CA ILE A 249 -8.99 -11.50 -18.45
C ILE A 249 -7.61 -12.14 -18.42
N THR A 250 -6.77 -11.72 -19.36
CA THR A 250 -5.40 -12.19 -19.49
C THR A 250 -4.46 -11.57 -18.47
N PHE A 251 -3.27 -12.13 -18.30
CA PHE A 251 -2.17 -11.40 -17.66
C PHE A 251 -1.75 -10.21 -18.54
N SER A 252 -1.47 -9.04 -17.95
CA SER A 252 -0.86 -7.88 -18.60
C SER A 252 0.53 -8.17 -19.19
N GLY A 253 1.21 -9.19 -18.67
CA GLY A 253 2.59 -9.54 -19.03
C GLY A 253 3.64 -8.71 -18.31
N ASP A 254 3.22 -8.01 -17.24
CA ASP A 254 4.07 -7.12 -16.43
C ASP A 254 3.75 -7.25 -14.93
N GLU A 255 2.99 -8.25 -14.50
CA GLU A 255 2.66 -8.47 -13.08
C GLU A 255 3.92 -8.50 -12.23
N THR A 256 3.90 -7.80 -11.09
CA THR A 256 5.00 -7.81 -10.11
C THR A 256 5.39 -9.25 -9.77
N PHE A 257 4.39 -10.06 -9.46
CA PHE A 257 4.57 -11.45 -9.05
C PHE A 257 4.91 -12.42 -10.18
N ARG A 258 5.01 -11.95 -11.44
CA ARG A 258 5.28 -12.84 -12.58
C ARG A 258 6.62 -13.58 -12.40
N TYR A 259 7.66 -12.88 -11.95
CA TYR A 259 8.97 -13.50 -11.74
C TYR A 259 8.97 -14.52 -10.60
N PRO A 260 8.47 -14.20 -9.39
CA PRO A 260 8.28 -15.21 -8.35
C PRO A 260 7.41 -16.38 -8.78
N LEU A 261 6.32 -16.13 -9.52
CA LEU A 261 5.44 -17.18 -10.04
C LEU A 261 6.18 -18.14 -10.98
N MET A 262 6.99 -17.62 -11.91
CA MET A 262 7.80 -18.44 -12.82
C MET A 262 8.93 -19.19 -12.11
N VAL A 263 9.52 -18.60 -11.08
CA VAL A 263 10.54 -19.28 -10.25
C VAL A 263 9.91 -20.42 -9.43
N THR A 264 8.72 -20.16 -8.90
CA THR A 264 7.90 -21.10 -8.13
C THR A 264 7.44 -22.23 -9.02
N ILE A 265 6.87 -21.95 -10.19
CA ILE A 265 6.31 -22.95 -11.09
C ILE A 265 7.15 -22.98 -12.38
N PRO A 266 8.31 -23.67 -12.39
CA PRO A 266 9.28 -23.60 -13.49
C PRO A 266 8.78 -24.22 -14.81
N THR A 267 7.62 -24.87 -14.81
CA THR A 267 6.94 -25.32 -16.03
C THR A 267 6.17 -24.20 -16.73
N LEU A 268 5.87 -23.09 -16.04
CA LEU A 268 5.31 -21.89 -16.64
C LEU A 268 6.44 -21.13 -17.35
N LYS A 269 6.32 -21.01 -18.67
CA LYS A 269 7.28 -20.24 -19.48
C LYS A 269 6.77 -18.84 -19.75
N GLU A 270 5.54 -18.72 -20.24
CA GLU A 270 4.92 -17.45 -20.59
C GLU A 270 3.46 -17.44 -20.10
N PRO A 271 3.21 -17.17 -18.80
CA PRO A 271 1.86 -17.28 -18.23
C PRO A 271 0.84 -16.39 -18.96
N HIS A 272 1.30 -15.27 -19.50
CA HIS A 272 0.48 -14.32 -20.25
C HIS A 272 0.11 -14.74 -21.68
N GLU A 273 0.72 -15.79 -22.22
CA GLU A 273 0.34 -16.37 -23.51
C GLU A 273 -0.64 -17.54 -23.32
N ASP A 274 -0.40 -18.36 -22.30
CA ASP A 274 -1.06 -19.66 -22.13
C ASP A 274 -2.26 -19.64 -21.16
N TYR A 275 -2.37 -18.63 -20.28
CA TYR A 275 -3.36 -18.61 -19.20
C TYR A 275 -4.17 -17.30 -19.12
N TYR A 276 -5.39 -17.42 -18.60
CA TYR A 276 -6.17 -16.31 -18.06
C TYR A 276 -5.80 -16.10 -16.58
N SER A 277 -5.76 -14.84 -16.15
CA SER A 277 -5.33 -14.41 -14.82
C SER A 277 -6.52 -14.23 -13.89
N ALA A 278 -6.53 -14.96 -12.77
CA ALA A 278 -7.55 -14.75 -11.75
C ALA A 278 -7.39 -13.37 -11.10
N ASN A 279 -6.15 -12.92 -10.84
CA ASN A 279 -5.89 -11.57 -10.31
C ASN A 279 -6.49 -10.49 -11.21
N SER A 280 -6.34 -10.61 -12.53
CA SER A 280 -6.85 -9.62 -13.48
C SER A 280 -8.39 -9.64 -13.55
N SER A 281 -9.00 -10.82 -13.47
CA SER A 281 -10.46 -10.98 -13.47
C SER A 281 -11.09 -10.48 -12.17
N LEU A 282 -10.53 -10.85 -11.02
CA LEU A 282 -10.93 -10.36 -9.69
C LEU A 282 -10.83 -8.83 -9.60
N LEU A 283 -9.73 -8.25 -10.09
CA LEU A 283 -9.54 -6.80 -10.11
C LEU A 283 -10.56 -6.10 -11.01
N PHE A 284 -10.95 -6.70 -12.13
CA PHE A 284 -11.99 -6.12 -12.98
C PHE A 284 -13.33 -6.09 -12.27
N VAL A 285 -13.71 -7.17 -11.58
CA VAL A 285 -14.97 -7.20 -10.82
C VAL A 285 -14.95 -6.12 -9.74
N ALA A 286 -13.89 -6.08 -8.92
CA ALA A 286 -13.75 -5.07 -7.86
C ALA A 286 -13.75 -3.65 -8.44
N GLY A 287 -13.08 -3.43 -9.58
CA GLY A 287 -13.09 -2.16 -10.29
C GLY A 287 -14.48 -1.78 -10.82
N ALA A 288 -15.25 -2.73 -11.34
CA ALA A 288 -16.61 -2.50 -11.84
C ALA A 288 -17.58 -2.17 -10.69
N GLU A 289 -17.44 -2.85 -9.55
CA GLU A 289 -18.19 -2.54 -8.33
C GLU A 289 -17.82 -1.16 -7.78
N ALA A 290 -16.53 -0.77 -7.84
CA ALA A 290 -16.12 0.59 -7.53
C ALA A 290 -16.71 1.61 -8.52
N MET A 291 -16.75 1.32 -9.82
CA MET A 291 -17.40 2.19 -10.81
C MET A 291 -18.89 2.35 -10.55
N ARG A 292 -19.58 1.33 -10.03
CA ARG A 292 -20.98 1.47 -9.57
C ARG A 292 -21.11 2.51 -8.46
N THR A 293 -20.23 2.48 -7.46
CA THR A 293 -20.20 3.51 -6.40
C THR A 293 -19.90 4.90 -6.96
N LEU A 294 -18.96 5.00 -7.90
CA LEU A 294 -18.62 6.28 -8.53
C LEU A 294 -19.72 6.80 -9.48
N ALA A 295 -20.51 5.91 -10.09
CA ALA A 295 -21.68 6.27 -10.89
C ALA A 295 -22.80 6.87 -10.02
N ASP A 296 -23.00 6.30 -8.84
CA ASP A 296 -23.92 6.82 -7.82
C ASP A 296 -23.48 8.22 -7.35
N ALA A 297 -22.17 8.43 -7.17
CA ALA A 297 -21.59 9.73 -6.78
C ALA A 297 -21.84 10.86 -7.79
N VAL A 298 -22.04 10.53 -9.07
CA VAL A 298 -22.36 11.50 -10.14
C VAL A 298 -23.85 11.55 -10.48
N ASP A 299 -24.69 10.88 -9.69
CA ASP A 299 -26.16 10.81 -9.84
C ASP A 299 -26.62 10.30 -11.23
N ASP A 300 -25.89 9.31 -11.79
CA ASP A 300 -26.22 8.70 -13.08
C ASP A 300 -26.78 7.27 -12.90
N ALA A 301 -28.10 7.16 -12.82
CA ALA A 301 -28.79 5.90 -12.64
C ALA A 301 -28.65 4.92 -13.83
N GLU A 302 -28.40 5.41 -15.06
CA GLU A 302 -28.18 4.53 -16.21
C GLU A 302 -26.80 3.89 -16.12
N GLU A 303 -25.79 4.66 -15.70
CA GLU A 303 -24.46 4.12 -15.44
C GLU A 303 -24.43 3.17 -14.25
N VAL A 304 -25.15 3.47 -13.14
CA VAL A 304 -25.28 2.53 -12.01
C VAL A 304 -25.80 1.18 -12.49
N ALA A 305 -26.88 1.16 -13.29
CA ALA A 305 -27.44 -0.07 -13.82
C ALA A 305 -26.47 -0.80 -14.78
N PHE A 306 -25.71 -0.06 -15.60
CA PHE A 306 -24.69 -0.64 -16.46
C PHE A 306 -23.59 -1.36 -15.68
N TRP A 307 -23.10 -0.74 -14.59
CA TRP A 307 -22.05 -1.34 -13.76
C TRP A 307 -22.57 -2.47 -12.88
N ASP A 308 -23.82 -2.41 -12.41
CA ASP A 308 -24.49 -3.54 -11.74
C ASP A 308 -24.52 -4.77 -12.67
N ASP A 309 -24.99 -4.61 -13.91
CA ASP A 309 -25.08 -5.70 -14.89
C ASP A 309 -23.68 -6.26 -15.25
N LEU A 310 -22.72 -5.36 -15.53
CA LEU A 310 -21.37 -5.77 -15.95
C LEU A 310 -20.58 -6.44 -14.81
N SER A 311 -20.65 -5.91 -13.59
CA SER A 311 -19.98 -6.52 -12.43
C SER A 311 -20.57 -7.89 -12.13
N ALA A 312 -21.89 -8.06 -12.18
CA ALA A 312 -22.55 -9.35 -12.00
C ALA A 312 -22.16 -10.38 -13.06
N GLU A 313 -22.11 -9.97 -14.34
CA GLU A 313 -21.67 -10.84 -15.45
C GLU A 313 -20.22 -11.32 -15.26
N MET A 314 -19.30 -10.40 -14.92
CA MET A 314 -17.89 -10.70 -14.74
C MET A 314 -17.63 -11.52 -13.46
N ARG A 315 -18.37 -11.24 -12.38
CA ARG A 315 -18.34 -12.02 -11.13
C ARG A 315 -18.78 -13.45 -11.38
N GLN A 316 -19.90 -13.64 -12.08
CA GLN A 316 -20.38 -14.97 -12.45
C GLN A 316 -19.31 -15.75 -13.25
N ALA A 317 -18.71 -15.13 -14.27
CA ALA A 317 -17.64 -15.77 -15.03
C ALA A 317 -16.42 -16.09 -14.15
N THR A 318 -16.02 -15.17 -13.27
CA THR A 318 -14.89 -15.38 -12.37
C THR A 318 -15.15 -16.57 -11.43
N ASP A 319 -16.35 -16.65 -10.84
CA ASP A 319 -16.74 -17.77 -9.99
C ASP A 319 -16.81 -19.09 -10.76
N ASP A 320 -17.44 -19.11 -11.94
CA ASP A 320 -17.63 -20.31 -12.76
C ASP A 320 -16.29 -20.97 -13.17
N TYR A 321 -15.22 -20.18 -13.35
CA TYR A 321 -13.94 -20.66 -13.86
C TYR A 321 -12.82 -20.73 -12.83
N TYR A 322 -12.87 -19.96 -11.74
CA TYR A 322 -11.80 -19.94 -10.74
C TYR A 322 -12.20 -20.52 -9.38
N TRP A 323 -13.48 -20.49 -9.00
CA TRP A 323 -13.94 -21.04 -7.73
C TRP A 323 -14.20 -22.54 -7.84
N ASP A 324 -13.51 -23.36 -7.03
CA ASP A 324 -13.69 -24.82 -7.03
C ASP A 324 -14.58 -25.36 -5.90
N GLY A 325 -15.04 -24.48 -5.02
CA GLY A 325 -15.82 -24.80 -3.82
C GLY A 325 -15.08 -24.49 -2.52
N ASP A 326 -13.75 -24.48 -2.53
CA ASP A 326 -12.91 -24.22 -1.36
C ASP A 326 -12.04 -22.96 -1.53
N HIS A 327 -11.51 -22.72 -2.73
CA HIS A 327 -10.68 -21.54 -3.01
C HIS A 327 -10.77 -21.05 -4.46
N TYR A 328 -10.29 -19.82 -4.69
CA TYR A 328 -10.04 -19.30 -6.03
C TYR A 328 -8.70 -19.79 -6.57
N ALA A 329 -8.74 -20.47 -7.71
CA ALA A 329 -7.57 -20.79 -8.51
C ALA A 329 -6.86 -19.52 -8.99
N ILE A 330 -5.55 -19.61 -9.19
CA ILE A 330 -4.72 -18.43 -9.51
C ILE A 330 -4.75 -18.05 -11.00
N MET A 331 -5.11 -19.00 -11.85
CA MET A 331 -5.17 -18.86 -13.30
C MET A 331 -5.96 -20.02 -13.91
N ALA A 332 -6.36 -19.88 -15.17
CA ALA A 332 -7.05 -20.91 -15.94
C ALA A 332 -6.39 -21.07 -17.31
N ASP A 333 -6.23 -22.30 -17.77
CA ASP A 333 -5.62 -22.63 -19.06
C ASP A 333 -6.49 -22.09 -20.21
N ARG A 334 -5.90 -21.39 -21.19
CA ARG A 334 -6.70 -20.75 -22.26
C ARG A 334 -7.32 -21.73 -23.25
N GLU A 335 -6.72 -22.89 -23.43
CA GLU A 335 -7.22 -23.89 -24.39
C GLU A 335 -8.35 -24.72 -23.80
N THR A 336 -8.23 -25.07 -22.52
CA THR A 336 -9.11 -26.02 -21.83
C THR A 336 -10.03 -25.38 -20.80
N LEU A 337 -9.77 -24.14 -20.41
CA LEU A 337 -10.43 -23.39 -19.32
C LEU A 337 -10.31 -24.09 -17.96
N ALA A 338 -9.38 -25.04 -17.81
CA ALA A 338 -9.18 -25.74 -16.55
C ALA A 338 -8.49 -24.83 -15.53
N PRO A 339 -9.01 -24.72 -14.29
CA PRO A 339 -8.38 -23.93 -13.24
C PRO A 339 -7.07 -24.56 -12.78
N TRP A 340 -6.12 -23.70 -12.39
CA TRP A 340 -4.88 -24.13 -11.77
C TRP A 340 -5.11 -24.60 -10.32
N PRO A 341 -4.67 -25.81 -9.95
CA PRO A 341 -5.16 -26.47 -8.73
C PRO A 341 -4.45 -26.04 -7.44
N ALA A 342 -3.35 -25.30 -7.48
CA ALA A 342 -2.63 -24.89 -6.26
C ALA A 342 -2.70 -23.37 -6.03
N PRO A 343 -2.76 -22.94 -4.76
CA PRO A 343 -2.71 -21.53 -4.42
C PRO A 343 -1.31 -20.95 -4.67
N PHE A 344 -1.26 -19.63 -4.80
CA PHE A 344 -0.04 -18.83 -4.92
C PHE A 344 -0.28 -17.51 -4.20
N GLU A 345 0.59 -17.16 -3.25
CA GLU A 345 0.36 -16.14 -2.22
C GLU A 345 -0.19 -14.81 -2.77
N ASP A 346 0.41 -14.26 -3.83
CA ASP A 346 0.00 -12.97 -4.39
C ASP A 346 -1.42 -12.96 -4.96
N VAL A 347 -1.87 -14.08 -5.54
CA VAL A 347 -3.18 -14.15 -6.20
C VAL A 347 -4.23 -14.68 -5.23
N SER A 348 -3.87 -15.65 -4.40
CA SER A 348 -4.75 -16.22 -3.39
C SER A 348 -5.11 -15.22 -2.30
N THR A 349 -4.34 -14.15 -2.08
CA THR A 349 -4.73 -13.09 -1.13
C THR A 349 -5.75 -12.12 -1.71
N LYS A 350 -5.90 -12.02 -3.05
CA LYS A 350 -6.71 -10.97 -3.70
C LYS A 350 -8.21 -11.00 -3.43
N PRO A 351 -8.90 -12.15 -3.30
CA PRO A 351 -10.34 -12.16 -3.09
C PRO A 351 -10.78 -11.35 -1.86
N VAL A 352 -10.07 -11.46 -0.74
CA VAL A 352 -10.40 -10.68 0.47
C VAL A 352 -9.76 -9.28 0.43
N TYR A 353 -8.52 -9.16 -0.05
CA TYR A 353 -7.82 -7.87 -0.10
C TYR A 353 -8.54 -6.83 -0.99
N LEU A 354 -9.11 -7.26 -2.12
CA LEU A 354 -9.88 -6.42 -3.04
C LEU A 354 -11.36 -6.26 -2.64
N ASP A 355 -11.76 -6.79 -1.48
CA ASP A 355 -13.15 -6.84 -1.02
C ASP A 355 -14.11 -7.57 -2.01
N TYR A 356 -13.55 -8.41 -2.90
CA TYR A 356 -14.34 -9.29 -3.77
C TYR A 356 -15.16 -10.30 -2.96
N LEU A 357 -14.54 -10.84 -1.91
CA LEU A 357 -15.23 -11.53 -0.82
C LEU A 357 -15.27 -10.58 0.37
N ALA A 358 -16.48 -10.18 0.76
CA ALA A 358 -16.68 -9.38 1.96
C ALA A 358 -16.23 -10.15 3.21
N TRP A 359 -15.89 -9.41 4.26
CA TRP A 359 -15.40 -9.99 5.52
C TRP A 359 -16.40 -10.92 6.21
N ASP A 360 -17.69 -10.77 5.94
CA ASP A 360 -18.80 -11.59 6.46
C ASP A 360 -19.29 -12.65 5.45
N ASP A 361 -18.67 -12.75 4.27
CA ASP A 361 -18.91 -13.83 3.33
C ASP A 361 -18.35 -15.16 3.89
N PRO A 362 -19.16 -16.22 4.03
CA PRO A 362 -18.67 -17.54 4.43
C PRO A 362 -17.53 -18.08 3.56
N ASN A 363 -17.54 -17.77 2.26
CA ASN A 363 -16.50 -18.20 1.32
C ASN A 363 -15.16 -17.51 1.61
N ALA A 364 -15.16 -16.31 2.20
CA ALA A 364 -13.92 -15.63 2.60
C ALA A 364 -13.14 -16.46 3.62
N ALA A 365 -13.84 -16.98 4.62
CA ALA A 365 -13.27 -17.85 5.64
C ALA A 365 -12.70 -19.14 5.03
N THR A 366 -13.51 -19.84 4.23
CA THR A 366 -13.10 -21.09 3.58
C THR A 366 -11.89 -20.89 2.66
N HIS A 367 -11.89 -19.83 1.86
CA HIS A 367 -10.78 -19.50 0.95
C HIS A 367 -9.48 -19.20 1.70
N VAL A 368 -9.57 -18.41 2.78
CA VAL A 368 -8.40 -18.06 3.60
C VAL A 368 -7.83 -19.27 4.32
N GLU A 369 -8.68 -20.09 4.94
CA GLU A 369 -8.26 -21.35 5.58
C GLU A 369 -7.57 -22.28 4.58
N HIS A 370 -8.11 -22.39 3.36
CA HIS A 370 -7.54 -23.24 2.32
C HIS A 370 -6.11 -22.83 1.95
N TYR A 371 -5.88 -21.55 1.58
CA TYR A 371 -4.53 -21.15 1.19
C TYR A 371 -3.57 -21.16 2.39
N MET A 372 -4.06 -20.91 3.61
CA MET A 372 -3.21 -20.98 4.81
C MET A 372 -2.72 -22.39 5.08
N ASP A 373 -3.58 -23.40 4.98
CA ASP A 373 -3.18 -24.82 5.12
C ASP A 373 -2.04 -25.19 4.16
N GLN A 374 -2.05 -24.60 2.96
CA GLN A 374 -1.06 -24.90 1.92
C GLN A 374 0.19 -24.02 2.00
N LEU A 375 0.07 -22.75 2.39
CA LEU A 375 1.10 -21.72 2.21
C LEU A 375 1.73 -21.21 3.51
N LEU A 376 1.02 -21.27 4.64
CA LEU A 376 1.46 -20.65 5.89
C LEU A 376 2.70 -21.34 6.48
N LEU A 377 3.69 -20.54 6.86
CA LEU A 377 4.87 -20.96 7.59
C LEU A 377 4.71 -20.70 9.10
N GLU A 378 5.53 -21.38 9.91
CA GLU A 378 5.50 -21.25 11.38
C GLU A 378 5.81 -19.82 11.86
N ASP A 379 6.51 -19.03 11.05
CA ASP A 379 6.87 -17.63 11.33
C ASP A 379 5.78 -16.62 10.96
N GLY A 380 4.62 -17.08 10.45
CA GLY A 380 3.50 -16.22 10.07
C GLY A 380 3.55 -15.68 8.63
N THR A 381 4.57 -16.03 7.85
CA THR A 381 4.63 -15.67 6.41
C THR A 381 3.95 -16.71 5.51
N LEU A 382 3.63 -16.33 4.28
CA LEU A 382 3.15 -17.25 3.23
C LEU A 382 4.27 -17.58 2.24
N LEU A 383 4.35 -18.84 1.82
CA LEU A 383 5.29 -19.27 0.79
C LEU A 383 4.78 -20.45 -0.05
N SER A 384 4.64 -20.23 -1.35
CA SER A 384 4.23 -21.25 -2.32
C SER A 384 5.08 -22.51 -2.36
N ASN A 385 4.44 -23.60 -2.78
CA ASN A 385 5.12 -24.84 -3.15
C ASN A 385 5.61 -24.78 -4.60
N ARG A 386 6.85 -25.21 -4.83
CA ARG A 386 7.53 -25.16 -6.13
C ARG A 386 6.96 -26.13 -7.17
N TYR A 387 6.29 -27.18 -6.72
CA TYR A 387 5.64 -28.15 -7.60
C TYR A 387 4.32 -28.57 -6.98
N LEU A 388 3.29 -28.72 -7.80
CA LEU A 388 2.00 -29.27 -7.40
C LEU A 388 2.21 -30.57 -6.61
N GLY A 389 1.73 -30.60 -5.37
CA GLY A 389 1.80 -31.77 -4.49
C GLY A 389 3.21 -32.18 -4.04
N GLN A 390 4.20 -31.28 -4.04
CA GLN A 390 5.52 -31.53 -3.45
C GLN A 390 5.80 -30.62 -2.25
N GLU A 391 6.51 -31.16 -1.25
CA GLU A 391 6.97 -30.43 -0.06
C GLU A 391 8.05 -29.36 -0.33
N LYS A 392 8.55 -29.27 -1.57
CA LYS A 392 9.59 -28.29 -1.90
C LYS A 392 8.97 -26.92 -2.04
N ARG A 393 9.23 -26.04 -1.08
CA ARG A 393 8.84 -24.62 -1.11
C ARG A 393 9.55 -23.85 -2.23
N SER A 394 8.94 -22.74 -2.63
CA SER A 394 9.58 -21.71 -3.44
C SER A 394 10.82 -21.19 -2.73
N ILE A 395 11.70 -20.56 -3.49
CA ILE A 395 12.90 -19.90 -2.97
C ILE A 395 12.71 -18.40 -2.82
N VAL A 396 11.59 -17.86 -3.30
CA VAL A 396 11.28 -16.42 -3.30
C VAL A 396 9.76 -16.18 -3.16
N TYR A 397 9.41 -15.00 -2.68
CA TYR A 397 8.05 -14.44 -2.65
C TYR A 397 8.12 -12.91 -2.81
N ASP A 398 7.01 -12.25 -3.16
CA ASP A 398 6.96 -10.80 -3.33
C ASP A 398 6.86 -10.05 -1.99
N GLY A 399 7.46 -8.86 -1.90
CA GLY A 399 7.48 -8.07 -0.67
C GLY A 399 6.15 -7.50 -0.23
N MET A 400 5.12 -7.51 -1.09
CA MET A 400 3.75 -7.12 -0.70
C MET A 400 3.00 -8.24 0.04
N VAL A 401 3.41 -9.50 -0.13
CA VAL A 401 2.71 -10.68 0.42
C VAL A 401 2.47 -10.59 1.93
N PRO A 402 3.42 -10.17 2.79
CA PRO A 402 3.17 -10.05 4.21
C PRO A 402 2.00 -9.09 4.53
N GLY A 403 1.95 -7.94 3.86
CA GLY A 403 0.87 -6.96 4.00
C GLY A 403 -0.47 -7.49 3.46
N LEU A 404 -0.48 -8.08 2.27
CA LEU A 404 -1.70 -8.69 1.69
C LEU A 404 -2.28 -9.78 2.60
N PHE A 405 -1.41 -10.62 3.18
CA PHE A 405 -1.83 -11.67 4.09
C PHE A 405 -2.38 -11.08 5.39
N LEU A 406 -1.66 -10.14 6.01
CA LEU A 406 -2.09 -9.46 7.23
C LEU A 406 -3.45 -8.78 7.05
N ASP A 407 -3.66 -8.05 5.95
CA ASP A 407 -4.95 -7.41 5.63
C ASP A 407 -6.10 -8.42 5.65
N ASN A 408 -5.94 -9.55 4.95
CA ASN A 408 -6.96 -10.59 4.89
C ASN A 408 -7.31 -11.15 6.28
N VAL A 409 -6.31 -11.56 7.05
CA VAL A 409 -6.56 -12.18 8.36
C VAL A 409 -7.03 -11.16 9.40
N ALA A 410 -6.65 -9.88 9.26
CA ALA A 410 -7.15 -8.80 10.10
C ALA A 410 -8.63 -8.48 9.80
N LYS A 411 -9.01 -8.35 8.52
CA LYS A 411 -10.42 -8.16 8.11
C LYS A 411 -11.32 -9.31 8.58
N LEU A 412 -10.79 -10.53 8.58
CA LEU A 412 -11.50 -11.70 9.06
C LEU A 412 -11.42 -11.91 10.58
N ASP A 413 -10.71 -11.05 11.33
CA ASP A 413 -10.46 -11.25 12.76
C ASP A 413 -9.99 -12.69 13.04
N HIS A 414 -9.03 -13.18 12.25
CA HIS A 414 -8.54 -14.54 12.31
C HIS A 414 -7.37 -14.65 13.32
N PRO A 415 -7.26 -15.72 14.14
CA PRO A 415 -6.22 -15.84 15.17
C PRO A 415 -4.77 -15.72 14.67
N SER A 416 -4.51 -16.08 13.41
CA SER A 416 -3.19 -15.90 12.77
C SER A 416 -2.81 -14.45 12.47
N ALA A 417 -3.70 -13.47 12.68
CA ALA A 417 -3.39 -12.06 12.45
C ALA A 417 -2.23 -11.55 13.32
N GLU A 418 -2.10 -12.02 14.57
CA GLU A 418 -0.95 -11.66 15.41
C GLU A 418 0.37 -12.20 14.84
N ALA A 419 0.38 -13.43 14.32
CA ALA A 419 1.56 -14.02 13.70
C ALA A 419 1.92 -13.30 12.38
N ALA A 420 0.93 -12.99 11.55
CA ALA A 420 1.12 -12.23 10.32
C ALA A 420 1.62 -10.79 10.59
N PHE A 421 1.13 -10.15 11.66
CA PHE A 421 1.61 -8.86 12.11
C PHE A 421 3.09 -8.92 12.52
N ASN A 422 3.46 -9.93 13.31
CA ASN A 422 4.86 -10.14 13.71
C ASN A 422 5.78 -10.44 12.52
N ALA A 423 5.27 -11.04 11.45
CA ALA A 423 6.02 -11.31 10.24
C ALA A 423 6.44 -10.04 9.47
N LEU A 424 5.81 -8.88 9.74
CA LEU A 424 6.26 -7.60 9.19
C LEU A 424 7.67 -7.22 9.68
N ASP A 425 8.03 -7.51 10.95
CA ASP A 425 9.39 -7.27 11.51
C ASP A 425 10.43 -8.19 10.86
N ILE A 426 10.03 -9.40 10.48
CA ILE A 426 10.92 -10.40 9.88
C ILE A 426 11.31 -9.98 8.45
N THR A 427 10.38 -9.36 7.73
CA THR A 427 10.57 -9.02 6.31
C THR A 427 11.03 -7.59 6.09
N ALA A 428 10.81 -6.68 7.03
CA ALA A 428 11.31 -5.32 6.96
C ALA A 428 12.85 -5.29 6.97
N THR A 429 13.44 -4.39 6.18
CA THR A 429 14.87 -4.07 6.33
C THR A 429 15.12 -3.37 7.67
N PRO A 430 16.39 -3.28 8.13
CA PRO A 430 16.73 -2.47 9.30
C PRO A 430 16.35 -0.98 9.19
N SER A 431 16.03 -0.48 7.99
CA SER A 431 15.54 0.88 7.76
C SER A 431 14.01 0.95 7.59
N GLY A 432 13.27 -0.13 7.86
CA GLY A 432 11.81 -0.17 7.76
C GLY A 432 11.28 -0.19 6.32
N ASN A 433 12.01 -0.80 5.39
CA ASN A 433 11.61 -0.90 3.98
C ASN A 433 11.25 -2.34 3.59
N TYR A 434 10.48 -2.51 2.52
CA TYR A 434 10.14 -3.80 1.92
C TYR A 434 10.60 -3.80 0.46
N ALA A 435 11.35 -4.84 0.07
CA ALA A 435 11.85 -4.95 -1.31
C ALA A 435 10.84 -5.68 -2.19
N GLU A 436 10.92 -5.51 -3.51
CA GLU A 436 10.00 -6.18 -4.46
C GLU A 436 9.98 -7.70 -4.26
N VAL A 437 11.15 -8.31 -4.05
CA VAL A 437 11.26 -9.78 -3.88
C VAL A 437 12.16 -10.14 -2.70
N HIS A 438 11.68 -11.08 -1.90
CA HIS A 438 12.39 -11.68 -0.78
C HIS A 438 12.73 -13.14 -1.08
N LYS A 439 13.79 -13.63 -0.46
CA LYS A 439 14.14 -15.06 -0.41
C LYS A 439 13.28 -15.77 0.64
N ALA A 440 13.24 -17.10 0.57
CA ALA A 440 12.58 -17.94 1.59
C ALA A 440 13.18 -17.80 3.01
N ASP A 441 14.35 -17.20 3.18
CA ASP A 441 14.95 -16.82 4.47
C ASP A 441 14.72 -15.35 4.84
N HIS A 442 13.77 -14.69 4.17
CA HIS A 442 13.30 -13.31 4.34
C HIS A 442 14.29 -12.19 3.99
N ASP A 443 15.54 -12.52 3.69
CA ASP A 443 16.50 -11.60 3.09
C ASP A 443 16.01 -11.10 1.71
N ILE A 444 16.40 -9.88 1.35
CA ILE A 444 16.13 -9.33 0.02
C ILE A 444 16.77 -10.22 -1.06
N PHE A 445 16.00 -10.54 -2.10
CA PHE A 445 16.51 -11.25 -3.26
C PHE A 445 17.35 -10.33 -4.14
N SER A 446 18.62 -10.70 -4.36
CA SER A 446 19.51 -10.05 -5.31
C SER A 446 20.35 -11.10 -6.03
N LEU A 447 20.40 -11.08 -7.36
CA LEU A 447 21.18 -12.06 -8.15
C LEU A 447 22.68 -11.82 -8.08
N THR A 448 23.12 -10.58 -7.83
CA THR A 448 24.53 -10.22 -7.66
C THR A 448 24.70 -9.17 -6.56
N HIS A 449 25.90 -9.06 -5.99
CA HIS A 449 26.34 -7.93 -5.16
C HIS A 449 27.60 -7.34 -5.81
N ALA A 450 27.44 -6.55 -6.87
CA ALA A 450 28.55 -5.82 -7.44
C ALA A 450 28.76 -4.51 -6.67
N PRO A 451 30.02 -4.09 -6.45
CA PRO A 451 30.30 -2.84 -5.72
C PRO A 451 29.72 -1.58 -6.38
N SER A 452 29.34 -1.66 -7.66
CA SER A 452 28.76 -0.55 -8.42
C SER A 452 27.25 -0.40 -8.28
N GLY A 453 26.54 -1.36 -7.69
CA GLY A 453 25.08 -1.39 -7.73
C GLY A 453 24.52 -1.52 -9.15
N ARG A 454 25.23 -2.18 -10.07
CA ARG A 454 24.86 -2.25 -11.51
C ARG A 454 24.75 -3.69 -11.99
N GLY A 455 23.83 -3.95 -12.92
CA GLY A 455 23.70 -5.25 -13.58
C GLY A 455 22.60 -6.11 -12.97
N ALA A 456 22.91 -7.35 -12.59
CA ALA A 456 21.91 -8.29 -12.07
C ALA A 456 21.51 -8.02 -10.60
N GLU A 457 22.09 -7.02 -9.94
CA GLU A 457 21.79 -6.66 -8.53
C GLU A 457 20.46 -5.93 -8.34
N GLU A 458 19.87 -5.48 -9.43
CA GLU A 458 18.59 -4.78 -9.45
C GLU A 458 17.73 -5.42 -10.57
N VAL A 459 17.65 -6.75 -10.58
CA VAL A 459 16.59 -7.42 -11.35
C VAL A 459 15.23 -7.19 -10.68
N THR A 460 15.26 -6.96 -9.37
CA THR A 460 14.14 -6.59 -8.52
C THR A 460 14.45 -5.25 -7.84
N SER A 461 13.44 -4.41 -7.61
CA SER A 461 13.63 -3.14 -6.89
C SER A 461 13.79 -3.37 -5.39
N ARG A 462 14.67 -2.60 -4.77
CA ARG A 462 14.85 -2.58 -3.31
C ARG A 462 13.96 -1.56 -2.62
N TYR A 463 13.64 -0.48 -3.34
CA TYR A 463 12.90 0.66 -2.85
C TYR A 463 11.79 0.95 -3.83
N ARG A 464 10.63 0.38 -3.53
CA ARG A 464 9.45 0.47 -4.36
C ARG A 464 8.27 0.85 -3.47
N PRO A 465 7.44 1.81 -3.89
CA PRO A 465 6.46 2.40 -3.00
C PRO A 465 5.25 1.48 -2.82
N TRP A 466 5.10 0.48 -3.69
CA TRP A 466 4.03 -0.51 -3.59
C TRP A 466 4.16 -1.33 -2.32
N GLU A 467 5.26 -2.06 -2.15
CA GLU A 467 5.44 -3.01 -1.06
C GLU A 467 5.42 -2.28 0.29
N GLY A 468 6.12 -1.15 0.39
CA GLY A 468 6.04 -0.30 1.58
C GLY A 468 4.63 0.20 1.89
N GLY A 469 3.89 0.61 0.86
CA GLY A 469 2.51 1.09 1.00
C GLY A 469 1.53 -0.01 1.42
N ASP A 470 1.57 -1.17 0.79
CA ASP A 470 0.69 -2.30 1.15
C ASP A 470 0.95 -2.81 2.57
N ASN A 471 2.23 -2.95 2.96
CA ASN A 471 2.58 -3.36 4.32
C ASN A 471 2.21 -2.29 5.35
N GLY A 472 2.38 -1.01 5.04
CA GLY A 472 1.97 0.10 5.92
C GLY A 472 0.45 0.22 6.06
N ALA A 473 -0.30 0.05 4.98
CA ALA A 473 -1.75 0.04 5.01
C ALA A 473 -2.27 -1.16 5.81
N ALA A 474 -1.69 -2.36 5.63
CA ALA A 474 -2.05 -3.55 6.40
C ALA A 474 -1.70 -3.41 7.89
N LEU A 475 -0.58 -2.75 8.22
CA LEU A 475 -0.23 -2.41 9.60
C LEU A 475 -1.33 -1.56 10.26
N MET A 476 -1.82 -0.52 9.56
CA MET A 476 -2.93 0.31 10.02
C MET A 476 -4.25 -0.47 10.10
N GLN A 477 -4.55 -1.31 9.10
CA GLN A 477 -5.74 -2.17 9.09
C GLN A 477 -5.74 -3.16 10.26
N TYR A 478 -4.58 -3.65 10.69
CA TYR A 478 -4.51 -4.53 11.85
C TYR A 478 -4.62 -3.75 13.17
N LEU A 479 -3.82 -2.70 13.35
CA LEU A 479 -3.76 -1.97 14.62
C LEU A 479 -5.02 -1.15 14.89
N VAL A 480 -5.56 -0.49 13.87
CA VAL A 480 -6.72 0.41 13.97
C VAL A 480 -7.96 -0.22 13.38
N GLY A 481 -7.82 -0.90 12.23
CA GLY A 481 -8.94 -1.53 11.52
C GLY A 481 -9.96 -0.55 10.98
N GLU A 482 -9.50 0.64 10.61
CA GLU A 482 -10.33 1.72 10.12
C GLU A 482 -10.90 1.43 8.73
N GLN A 483 -12.21 1.58 8.57
CA GLN A 483 -12.87 1.68 7.27
C GLN A 483 -13.81 2.89 7.29
N LEU A 484 -13.36 3.97 6.66
CA LEU A 484 -14.09 5.23 6.56
C LEU A 484 -14.89 5.29 5.25
N ASP A 485 -16.17 5.66 5.37
CA ASP A 485 -17.00 6.08 4.24
C ASP A 485 -17.81 7.31 4.67
N VAL A 486 -17.27 8.50 4.38
CA VAL A 486 -17.91 9.76 4.75
C VAL A 486 -19.22 10.00 4.01
N ASN A 487 -19.40 9.42 2.83
CA ASN A 487 -20.63 9.58 2.04
C ASN A 487 -21.77 8.76 2.64
N ALA A 488 -21.45 7.57 3.16
CA ALA A 488 -22.37 6.77 3.95
C ALA A 488 -22.50 7.25 5.40
N GLY A 489 -21.70 8.25 5.82
CA GLY A 489 -21.62 8.70 7.21
C GLY A 489 -21.20 7.58 8.15
N LYS A 490 -20.26 6.72 7.73
CA LYS A 490 -19.89 5.48 8.44
C LYS A 490 -18.41 5.43 8.77
N LEU A 491 -18.11 5.01 10.00
CA LEU A 491 -16.77 4.67 10.45
C LEU A 491 -16.78 3.27 11.08
N VAL A 492 -16.04 2.33 10.49
CA VAL A 492 -15.73 1.05 11.13
C VAL A 492 -14.37 1.16 11.80
N VAL A 493 -14.24 0.68 13.03
CA VAL A 493 -12.95 0.44 13.69
C VAL A 493 -12.88 -1.00 14.18
N SER A 494 -11.72 -1.63 13.99
CA SER A 494 -11.48 -3.02 14.42
C SER A 494 -10.08 -3.19 14.99
N PRO A 495 -9.71 -2.44 16.05
CA PRO A 495 -8.34 -2.39 16.55
C PRO A 495 -7.92 -3.68 17.25
N HIS A 496 -6.63 -4.03 17.10
CA HIS A 496 -6.01 -5.20 17.74
C HIS A 496 -4.89 -4.80 18.71
N LEU A 497 -4.72 -5.60 19.77
CA LEU A 497 -3.62 -5.49 20.72
C LEU A 497 -2.74 -6.75 20.64
N PRO A 498 -1.76 -6.81 19.71
CA PRO A 498 -0.88 -7.96 19.56
C PRO A 498 0.03 -8.15 20.77
N ASN A 499 0.65 -9.32 20.88
CA ASN A 499 1.75 -9.61 21.80
C ASN A 499 1.42 -9.27 23.26
N ASN A 500 0.15 -9.45 23.59
CA ASN A 500 -0.43 -9.06 24.87
C ASN A 500 -0.27 -7.59 25.28
N TRP A 501 -0.29 -6.66 24.32
CA TRP A 501 -0.23 -5.25 24.64
C TRP A 501 -1.37 -4.81 25.57
N PRO A 502 -1.08 -3.95 26.56
CA PRO A 502 -2.09 -3.39 27.44
C PRO A 502 -2.85 -2.22 26.81
N TRP A 503 -2.28 -1.55 25.80
CA TRP A 503 -2.90 -0.38 25.18
C TRP A 503 -2.36 -0.09 23.77
N LEU A 504 -3.11 0.74 23.04
CA LEU A 504 -2.75 1.38 21.77
C LEU A 504 -3.33 2.80 21.76
N ASP A 505 -2.56 3.79 21.33
CA ASP A 505 -3.08 5.11 20.95
C ASP A 505 -2.78 5.39 19.47
N ALA A 506 -3.80 5.86 18.76
CA ALA A 506 -3.69 6.41 17.43
C ALA A 506 -4.29 7.81 17.43
N PHE A 507 -3.55 8.80 16.92
CA PHE A 507 -3.96 10.20 16.90
C PHE A 507 -4.08 10.69 15.47
N ASP A 508 -4.89 11.73 15.26
CA ASP A 508 -5.00 12.41 13.97
C ASP A 508 -5.42 11.46 12.83
N LEU A 509 -6.21 10.42 13.13
CA LEU A 509 -6.78 9.52 12.12
C LEU A 509 -7.80 10.27 11.26
N PRO A 510 -7.90 9.97 9.95
CA PRO A 510 -8.80 10.71 9.06
C PRO A 510 -10.27 10.44 9.40
N ALA A 511 -11.09 11.49 9.42
CA ALA A 511 -12.55 11.42 9.52
C ALA A 511 -13.24 12.12 8.34
N GLY A 512 -12.46 12.58 7.35
CA GLY A 512 -12.91 13.36 6.21
C GLY A 512 -11.75 14.02 5.48
N MET A 513 -12.05 15.07 4.73
CA MET A 513 -11.04 15.83 3.99
C MET A 513 -10.09 16.57 4.93
N ASN A 514 -10.63 17.16 6.01
CA ASN A 514 -9.85 17.95 6.98
C ASN A 514 -10.06 17.47 8.41
N GLU A 515 -11.11 16.71 8.64
CA GLU A 515 -11.57 16.27 9.94
C GLU A 515 -10.77 15.06 10.41
N LYS A 516 -10.54 14.99 11.72
CA LYS A 516 -9.72 13.97 12.35
C LYS A 516 -10.37 13.41 13.60
N PHE A 517 -9.92 12.22 14.00
CA PHE A 517 -10.27 11.63 15.29
C PHE A 517 -9.07 10.91 15.91
N ASP A 518 -9.15 10.74 17.22
CA ASP A 518 -8.21 9.97 18.02
C ASP A 518 -8.89 8.67 18.48
N LEU A 519 -8.10 7.60 18.53
CA LEU A 519 -8.48 6.29 19.03
C LEU A 519 -7.54 5.87 20.16
N ARG A 520 -8.12 5.47 21.29
CA ARG A 520 -7.40 4.75 22.35
C ARG A 520 -8.08 3.42 22.63
N LEU A 521 -7.30 2.35 22.64
CA LEU A 521 -7.75 1.04 23.07
C LEU A 521 -6.93 0.61 24.30
N ASP A 522 -7.62 0.27 25.38
CA ASP A 522 -7.04 -0.30 26.60
C ASP A 522 -7.53 -1.74 26.81
N ARG A 523 -6.69 -2.57 27.42
CA ARG A 523 -7.04 -3.95 27.81
C ARG A 523 -6.61 -4.27 29.23
N GLU A 524 -7.58 -4.70 30.03
CA GLU A 524 -7.39 -5.18 31.40
C GLU A 524 -7.94 -6.60 31.53
N GLY A 525 -7.07 -7.61 31.34
CA GLY A 525 -7.49 -9.00 31.33
C GLY A 525 -8.33 -9.32 30.09
N ASN A 526 -9.61 -9.63 30.29
CA ASN A 526 -10.59 -9.90 29.22
C ASN A 526 -11.51 -8.69 28.96
N GLU A 527 -11.21 -7.56 29.59
CA GLU A 527 -11.94 -6.31 29.41
C GLU A 527 -11.20 -5.43 28.40
N TYR A 528 -11.95 -4.84 27.47
CA TYR A 528 -11.47 -3.91 26.46
C TYR A 528 -12.22 -2.60 26.58
N THR A 529 -11.49 -1.50 26.63
CA THR A 529 -12.07 -0.14 26.62
C THR A 529 -11.59 0.59 25.38
N LEU A 530 -12.53 0.93 24.49
CA LEU A 530 -12.30 1.81 23.34
C LEU A 530 -12.73 3.23 23.70
N THR A 531 -11.87 4.21 23.43
CA THR A 531 -12.22 5.63 23.45
C THR A 531 -11.96 6.23 22.08
N LEU A 532 -12.99 6.84 21.49
CA LEU A 532 -12.87 7.68 20.30
C LEU A 532 -13.14 9.12 20.69
N SER A 533 -12.34 10.06 20.19
CA SER A 533 -12.56 11.49 20.40
C SER A 533 -12.23 12.28 19.15
N THR A 534 -12.87 13.42 18.97
CA THR A 534 -12.60 14.34 17.88
C THR A 534 -12.81 15.76 18.37
N GLU A 535 -12.05 16.70 17.84
CA GLU A 535 -12.27 18.14 18.03
C GLU A 535 -13.08 18.75 16.87
N ASP A 536 -13.38 17.95 15.84
CA ASP A 536 -14.06 18.35 14.63
C ASP A 536 -15.54 17.97 14.66
N ASP A 537 -16.37 18.78 14.00
CA ASP A 537 -17.81 18.54 13.84
C ASP A 537 -18.05 17.47 12.77
N VAL A 538 -17.82 16.21 13.15
CA VAL A 538 -18.10 15.02 12.32
C VAL A 538 -19.42 14.38 12.72
N ASP A 539 -20.05 13.71 11.75
CA ASP A 539 -21.30 12.96 11.93
C ASP A 539 -21.11 11.57 11.31
N LEU A 540 -20.44 10.68 12.07
CA LEU A 540 -20.08 9.33 11.61
C LEU A 540 -20.69 8.27 12.52
N ASP A 541 -21.55 7.43 11.95
CA ASP A 541 -22.07 6.23 12.60
C ASP A 541 -20.94 5.21 12.79
N VAL A 542 -20.66 4.92 14.06
CA VAL A 542 -19.54 4.06 14.46
C VAL A 542 -19.97 2.60 14.57
N GLU A 543 -19.23 1.73 13.89
CA GLU A 543 -19.24 0.28 14.08
C GLU A 543 -17.91 -0.15 14.70
N TRP A 544 -17.91 -0.64 15.94
CA TRP A 544 -16.72 -1.21 16.57
C TRP A 544 -16.78 -2.74 16.53
N ARG A 545 -15.69 -3.33 16.01
CA ARG A 545 -15.44 -4.78 16.03
C ARG A 545 -14.30 -5.09 16.99
N VAL A 546 -14.50 -6.07 17.85
CA VAL A 546 -13.48 -6.51 18.83
C VAL A 546 -13.60 -7.99 19.07
N GLY A 547 -12.46 -8.68 18.94
CA GLY A 547 -12.36 -10.13 19.06
C GLY A 547 -11.51 -10.59 20.23
N GLN A 548 -11.85 -11.76 20.77
CA GLN A 548 -11.04 -12.49 21.74
C GLN A 548 -11.03 -14.00 21.44
N ASP A 549 -9.83 -14.59 21.49
CA ASP A 549 -9.63 -16.03 21.26
C ASP A 549 -10.34 -16.86 22.32
N GLY A 550 -11.14 -17.83 21.88
CA GLY A 550 -11.99 -18.69 22.69
C GLY A 550 -13.48 -18.51 22.42
N ASP A 551 -14.30 -19.37 23.04
CA ASP A 551 -15.75 -19.22 23.09
C ASP A 551 -16.16 -18.46 24.36
N TRP A 552 -16.61 -17.23 24.17
CA TRP A 552 -16.95 -16.30 25.24
C TRP A 552 -18.41 -15.87 25.14
N ASP A 553 -19.01 -15.57 26.29
CA ASP A 553 -20.16 -14.67 26.36
C ASP A 553 -19.63 -13.22 26.39
N VAL A 554 -20.40 -12.28 25.82
CA VAL A 554 -19.99 -10.88 25.67
C VAL A 554 -20.92 -10.01 26.51
N ASP A 555 -20.35 -9.28 27.46
CA ASP A 555 -21.07 -8.34 28.32
C ASP A 555 -20.57 -6.91 28.09
N VAL A 556 -21.51 -5.98 27.87
CA VAL A 556 -21.22 -4.55 27.77
C VAL A 556 -21.28 -3.96 29.18
N LEU A 557 -20.15 -3.46 29.68
CA LEU A 557 -20.04 -2.91 31.03
C LEU A 557 -20.41 -1.43 31.08
N GLU A 558 -19.97 -0.66 30.08
CA GLU A 558 -20.25 0.77 29.94
C GLU A 558 -20.29 1.11 28.45
N GLY A 559 -21.30 1.83 27.97
CA GLY A 559 -21.41 2.19 26.56
C GLY A 559 -22.42 3.31 26.33
N ASN A 560 -21.94 4.51 26.01
CA ASN A 560 -22.80 5.66 25.70
C ASN A 560 -23.52 5.47 24.38
N GLY A 561 -24.58 4.64 24.35
CA GLY A 561 -25.45 4.44 23.19
C GLY A 561 -25.06 3.29 22.25
N LEU A 562 -23.84 2.74 22.34
CA LEU A 562 -23.45 1.55 21.58
C LEU A 562 -24.13 0.31 22.16
N THR A 563 -24.70 -0.52 21.27
CA THR A 563 -25.27 -1.82 21.62
C THR A 563 -24.57 -2.92 20.85
N VAL A 564 -24.40 -4.09 21.46
CA VAL A 564 -23.98 -5.29 20.72
C VAL A 564 -25.07 -5.62 19.71
N ASP A 565 -24.78 -5.39 18.44
CA ASP A 565 -25.63 -5.76 17.31
C ASP A 565 -25.62 -7.28 17.14
N ARG A 566 -24.40 -7.84 17.10
CA ARG A 566 -24.20 -9.28 16.92
C ARG A 566 -22.89 -9.78 17.52
N VAL A 567 -22.86 -11.07 17.79
CA VAL A 567 -21.66 -11.81 18.20
C VAL A 567 -21.37 -12.89 17.17
N ILE A 568 -20.20 -12.80 16.56
CA ILE A 568 -19.72 -13.72 15.54
C ILE A 568 -18.75 -14.70 16.22
N ARG A 569 -18.89 -15.99 15.89
CA ARG A 569 -18.00 -17.04 16.41
C ARG A 569 -17.45 -17.81 15.23
N ARG A 570 -16.16 -17.64 14.96
CA ARG A 570 -15.43 -18.29 13.86
C ARG A 570 -13.97 -18.45 14.26
N PHE A 571 -13.27 -19.44 13.71
CA PHE A 571 -11.86 -19.70 13.97
C PHE A 571 -11.50 -19.86 15.46
N ASP A 572 -12.39 -20.48 16.26
CA ASP A 572 -12.26 -20.54 17.72
C ASP A 572 -12.11 -19.17 18.40
N ARG A 573 -12.67 -18.12 17.80
CA ARG A 573 -12.63 -16.75 18.28
C ARG A 573 -14.03 -16.16 18.35
N THR A 574 -14.28 -15.32 19.36
CA THR A 574 -15.53 -14.61 19.56
C THR A 574 -15.34 -13.13 19.26
N THR A 575 -16.07 -12.61 18.27
CA THR A 575 -16.04 -11.21 17.85
C THR A 575 -17.37 -10.53 18.19
N ALA A 576 -17.32 -9.44 18.94
CA ALA A 576 -18.47 -8.57 19.18
C ALA A 576 -18.49 -7.46 18.12
N VAL A 577 -19.67 -7.20 17.56
CA VAL A 577 -19.93 -6.06 16.67
C VAL A 577 -20.89 -5.13 17.37
N LEU A 578 -20.47 -3.89 17.60
CA LEU A 578 -21.22 -2.88 18.33
C LEU A 578 -21.55 -1.70 17.41
N THR A 579 -22.80 -1.26 17.43
CA THR A 579 -23.32 -0.14 16.60
C THR A 579 -24.27 0.74 17.40
N GLY A 580 -24.63 1.91 16.86
CA GLY A 580 -25.73 2.74 17.38
C GLY A 580 -25.31 4.07 18.00
N VAL A 581 -24.10 4.54 17.72
CA VAL A 581 -23.63 5.88 18.12
C VAL A 581 -23.00 6.59 16.96
N THR A 582 -22.98 7.91 17.11
CA THR A 582 -22.37 8.83 16.19
C THR A 582 -21.20 9.50 16.89
N LEU A 583 -20.02 9.48 16.25
CA LEU A 583 -18.87 10.28 16.68
C LEU A 583 -19.12 11.75 16.31
N ASN A 584 -18.88 12.68 17.25
CA ASN A 584 -18.96 14.14 17.07
C ASN A 584 -18.10 14.85 18.13
N ASP A 585 -17.99 16.19 18.04
CA ASP A 585 -17.17 17.05 18.90
C ASP A 585 -17.70 17.22 20.35
N ALA A 586 -18.89 16.71 20.67
CA ALA A 586 -19.56 17.05 21.93
C ALA A 586 -18.92 16.37 23.15
N ALA A 587 -18.46 15.12 23.01
CA ALA A 587 -17.74 14.38 24.04
C ALA A 587 -17.05 13.13 23.46
N PRO A 588 -15.95 12.66 24.07
CA PRO A 588 -15.39 11.36 23.74
C PRO A 588 -16.42 10.23 23.89
N LEU A 589 -16.44 9.33 22.93
CA LEU A 589 -17.17 8.07 22.97
C LEU A 589 -16.30 7.03 23.67
N THR A 590 -16.71 6.60 24.86
CA THR A 590 -16.06 5.49 25.59
C THR A 590 -16.99 4.29 25.66
N LEU A 591 -16.46 3.10 25.34
CA LEU A 591 -17.15 1.82 25.41
C LEU A 591 -16.24 0.77 26.03
N THR A 592 -16.78 0.07 27.02
CA THR A 592 -16.11 -1.01 27.73
C THR A 592 -16.89 -2.30 27.58
N ILE A 593 -16.22 -3.34 27.10
CA ILE A 593 -16.77 -4.69 26.99
C ILE A 593 -15.92 -5.68 27.77
N ALA A 594 -16.55 -6.76 28.25
CA ALA A 594 -15.87 -7.88 28.86
C ALA A 594 -16.25 -9.19 28.17
N PHE A 595 -15.27 -10.06 27.98
CA PHE A 595 -15.47 -11.43 27.54
C PHE A 595 -15.48 -12.37 28.76
N GLU A 596 -16.65 -12.96 29.03
CA GLU A 596 -16.87 -13.89 30.14
C GLU A 596 -16.77 -15.35 29.65
N PRO A 597 -16.07 -16.25 30.37
CA PRO A 597 -16.00 -17.64 29.96
C PRO A 597 -17.40 -18.23 29.85
N ARG A 598 -17.73 -18.78 28.69
CA ARG A 598 -19.05 -19.38 28.48
C ARG A 598 -19.23 -20.58 29.41
N GLU A 599 -20.25 -20.54 30.27
CA GLU A 599 -20.55 -21.69 31.13
C GLU A 599 -20.91 -22.89 30.25
N THR A 600 -20.09 -23.95 30.31
CA THR A 600 -20.38 -25.22 29.64
C THR A 600 -21.60 -25.85 30.32
N LYS A 601 -22.77 -25.71 29.69
CA LYS A 601 -24.03 -26.32 30.16
C LYS A 601 -24.10 -27.82 29.91
#